data_AF-A0A9D1EMZ8-F1
#
_entry.id   AF-A0A9D1EMZ8-F1
#
_cell.length_a   1.000
_cell.length_b   1.000
_cell.length_c   1.000
_cell.angle_alpha   90.00
_cell.angle_beta   90.00
_cell.angle_gamma   90.00
#
_symmetry.space_group_name_H-M   'P 1'
#
loop_
_entity.id
_entity.type
_entity.pdbx_description
1 polymer ?
#
loop_
_entity_poly.entity_id
_entity_poly.type
_entity_poly.pdbx_seq_one_letter_code
_entity_poly.pdbx_strand_id
1 'polypeptide(L)'
;MFDMREIGLRIARLRKAKNMTQMELADHMNISFQAVSNWERGNSMPDISKLPELAELFGVTIDEILGKKAELIDSASNNKIDEYLANKTVTTEQIEEAAPILKPTQVDEMVEKANVDSLDEMIGILPFVSETTVDELIKKALKRGDYTAVSKAIPFASDNAVDSIAQQMVMDGQNITPMAPFISEKALSKLASTIYKQRGFSDIISLAPFISEKELSIIAEQEYEKSGLTKVENLAPFLSEECLEKLAKRAVKEYGIKSIRSISVYINDKSLDEYIKDALR
;
A
#
# COMPACT_ATOMS: atom_id res chain seq x y z
N MET A 1 -17.93 -13.07 -11.04
CA MET A 1 -19.15 -13.21 -11.88
C MET A 1 -18.70 -13.06 -13.32
N PHE A 2 -19.18 -13.87 -14.26
CA PHE A 2 -18.70 -13.82 -15.65
C PHE A 2 -19.13 -12.51 -16.34
N ASP A 3 -18.23 -11.88 -17.08
CA ASP A 3 -18.57 -10.73 -17.93
C ASP A 3 -19.18 -11.22 -19.26
N MET A 4 -20.48 -10.99 -19.42
CA MET A 4 -21.24 -11.41 -20.62
C MET A 4 -20.74 -10.72 -21.88
N ARG A 5 -20.23 -9.48 -21.79
CA ARG A 5 -19.70 -8.75 -22.94
C ARG A 5 -18.37 -9.35 -23.38
N GLU A 6 -17.49 -9.71 -22.45
CA GLU A 6 -16.23 -10.36 -22.78
C GLU A 6 -16.46 -11.74 -23.41
N ILE A 7 -17.35 -12.55 -22.83
CA ILE A 7 -17.71 -13.87 -23.38
C ILE A 7 -18.33 -13.72 -24.78
N GLY A 8 -19.23 -12.76 -24.96
CA GLY A 8 -19.82 -12.46 -26.27
C GLY A 8 -18.77 -12.14 -27.33
N LEU A 9 -17.79 -11.31 -27.00
CA LEU A 9 -16.68 -10.98 -27.89
C LEU A 9 -15.80 -12.21 -28.20
N ARG A 10 -15.58 -13.11 -27.22
CA ARG A 10 -14.85 -14.37 -27.42
C ARG A 10 -15.59 -15.30 -28.37
N ILE A 11 -16.90 -15.51 -28.18
CA ILE A 11 -17.73 -16.31 -29.09
C ILE A 11 -17.65 -15.75 -30.52
N ALA A 12 -17.76 -14.43 -30.68
CA ALA A 12 -17.64 -13.77 -31.98
C ALA A 12 -16.27 -14.00 -32.63
N ARG A 13 -15.18 -13.96 -31.85
CA ARG A 13 -13.82 -14.22 -32.32
C ARG A 13 -13.66 -15.68 -32.76
N LEU A 14 -14.09 -16.64 -31.95
CA LEU A 14 -13.99 -18.07 -32.25
C LEU A 14 -14.79 -18.44 -33.51
N ARG A 15 -16.00 -17.91 -33.63
CA ARG A 15 -16.83 -18.07 -34.84
C ARG A 15 -16.11 -17.54 -36.09
N LYS A 16 -15.55 -16.34 -36.02
CA LYS A 16 -14.80 -15.73 -37.14
C LYS A 16 -13.54 -16.54 -37.48
N ALA A 17 -12.87 -17.11 -36.50
CA ALA A 17 -11.69 -17.97 -36.72
C ALA A 17 -12.05 -19.27 -37.47
N LYS A 18 -13.29 -19.75 -37.32
CA LYS A 18 -13.86 -20.86 -38.12
C LYS A 18 -14.46 -20.39 -39.46
N ASN A 19 -14.29 -19.12 -39.82
CA ASN A 19 -14.84 -18.51 -41.04
C ASN A 19 -16.38 -18.66 -41.17
N MET A 20 -17.09 -18.62 -40.04
CA MET A 20 -18.56 -18.72 -40.02
C MET A 20 -19.21 -17.33 -39.86
N THR A 21 -20.38 -17.15 -40.45
CA THR A 21 -21.34 -16.07 -40.17
C THR A 21 -22.15 -16.38 -38.90
N GLN A 22 -22.79 -15.36 -38.31
CA GLN A 22 -23.67 -15.57 -37.15
C GLN A 22 -24.85 -16.52 -37.47
N MET A 23 -25.32 -16.52 -38.72
CA MET A 23 -26.38 -17.43 -39.18
C MET A 23 -25.87 -18.87 -39.21
N GLU A 24 -24.69 -19.11 -39.78
CA GLU A 24 -24.09 -20.45 -39.82
C GLU A 24 -23.82 -21.00 -38.41
N LEU A 25 -23.38 -20.16 -37.47
CA LEU A 25 -23.26 -20.59 -36.06
C LEU A 25 -24.61 -20.96 -35.46
N ALA A 26 -25.66 -20.19 -35.75
CA ALA A 26 -27.01 -20.48 -35.26
C ALA A 26 -27.53 -21.82 -35.82
N ASP A 27 -27.30 -22.08 -37.12
CA ASP A 27 -27.66 -23.32 -37.79
C ASP A 27 -26.91 -24.52 -37.20
N HIS A 28 -25.59 -24.40 -37.00
CA HIS A 28 -24.77 -25.45 -36.38
C HIS A 28 -25.21 -25.80 -34.96
N MET A 29 -25.69 -24.82 -34.20
CA MET A 29 -26.11 -24.99 -32.81
C MET A 29 -27.60 -25.29 -32.65
N ASN A 30 -28.36 -25.31 -33.74
CA ASN A 30 -29.81 -25.45 -33.76
C ASN A 30 -30.52 -24.44 -32.84
N ILE A 31 -30.18 -23.16 -32.99
CA ILE A 31 -30.75 -22.02 -32.24
C ILE A 31 -31.10 -20.88 -33.20
N SER A 32 -31.73 -19.82 -32.68
CA SER A 32 -32.04 -18.65 -33.49
C SER A 32 -30.82 -17.75 -33.73
N PHE A 33 -30.76 -17.12 -34.90
CA PHE A 33 -29.79 -16.05 -35.18
C PHE A 33 -29.77 -14.96 -34.10
N GLN A 34 -30.95 -14.61 -33.58
CA GLN A 34 -31.10 -13.59 -32.53
C GLN A 34 -30.41 -14.01 -31.23
N ALA A 35 -30.41 -15.30 -30.89
CA ALA A 35 -29.70 -15.81 -29.72
C ALA A 35 -28.19 -15.58 -29.87
N VAL A 36 -27.60 -16.01 -31.00
CA VAL A 36 -26.18 -15.75 -31.31
C VAL A 36 -25.86 -14.26 -31.30
N SER A 37 -26.71 -13.44 -31.94
CA SER A 37 -26.55 -11.99 -31.99
C SER A 37 -26.58 -11.34 -30.59
N ASN A 38 -27.43 -11.85 -29.69
CA ASN A 38 -27.50 -11.38 -28.31
C ASN A 38 -26.32 -11.85 -27.47
N TRP A 39 -25.82 -13.08 -27.69
CA TRP A 39 -24.58 -13.56 -27.07
C TRP A 39 -23.41 -12.68 -27.47
N GLU A 40 -23.18 -12.47 -28.77
CA GLU A 40 -22.02 -11.73 -29.25
C GLU A 40 -22.02 -10.24 -28.88
N ARG A 41 -23.19 -9.67 -28.56
CA ARG A 41 -23.31 -8.31 -28.02
C ARG A 41 -23.22 -8.23 -26.48
N GLY A 42 -23.18 -9.37 -25.80
CA GLY A 42 -23.20 -9.43 -24.33
C GLY A 42 -24.56 -9.14 -23.70
N ASN A 43 -25.65 -9.20 -24.48
CA ASN A 43 -27.01 -8.98 -23.99
C ASN A 43 -27.59 -10.20 -23.26
N SER A 44 -27.03 -11.38 -23.49
CA SER A 44 -27.41 -12.64 -22.85
C SER A 44 -26.24 -13.62 -22.89
N MET A 45 -26.29 -14.66 -22.07
CA MET A 45 -25.27 -15.71 -22.01
C MET A 45 -25.78 -16.98 -22.71
N PRO A 46 -24.90 -17.79 -23.35
CA PRO A 46 -25.27 -19.16 -23.72
C PRO A 46 -25.70 -19.95 -22.48
N ASP A 47 -26.76 -20.74 -22.61
CA ASP A 47 -27.17 -21.65 -21.55
C ASP A 47 -26.03 -22.62 -21.22
N ILE A 48 -25.97 -23.06 -19.97
CA ILE A 48 -24.90 -23.96 -19.50
C ILE A 48 -24.81 -25.24 -20.35
N SER A 49 -25.95 -25.71 -20.88
CA SER A 49 -26.04 -26.87 -21.77
C SER A 49 -25.46 -26.62 -23.16
N LYS A 50 -25.34 -25.36 -23.61
CA LYS A 50 -24.78 -24.99 -24.91
C LYS A 50 -23.27 -24.79 -24.90
N LEU A 51 -22.67 -24.64 -23.72
CA LEU A 51 -21.22 -24.45 -23.59
C LEU A 51 -20.40 -25.65 -24.10
N PRO A 52 -20.76 -26.93 -23.80
CA PRO A 52 -20.05 -28.08 -24.36
C PRO A 52 -20.14 -28.15 -25.90
N GLU A 53 -21.31 -27.84 -26.47
CA GLU A 53 -21.51 -27.83 -27.93
C GLU A 53 -20.65 -26.74 -28.60
N LEU A 54 -20.60 -25.54 -28.02
CA LEU A 54 -19.72 -24.45 -28.49
C LEU A 54 -18.24 -24.84 -28.42
N ALA A 55 -17.84 -25.46 -27.31
CA ALA A 55 -16.47 -25.91 -27.07
C ALA A 55 -16.04 -26.91 -28.15
N GLU A 56 -16.87 -27.92 -28.42
CA GLU A 56 -16.63 -28.91 -29.46
C GLU A 56 -16.59 -28.27 -30.87
N LEU A 57 -17.56 -27.44 -31.21
CA LEU A 57 -17.64 -26.76 -32.51
C LEU A 57 -16.41 -25.88 -32.79
N PHE A 58 -15.96 -25.14 -31.78
CA PHE A 58 -14.81 -24.26 -31.91
C PHE A 58 -13.47 -24.99 -31.72
N GLY A 59 -13.47 -26.19 -31.14
CA GLY A 59 -12.25 -26.95 -30.83
C GLY A 59 -11.47 -26.34 -29.67
N VAL A 60 -12.17 -25.82 -28.66
CA VAL A 60 -11.62 -25.21 -27.45
C VAL A 60 -12.29 -25.82 -26.22
N THR A 61 -11.79 -25.52 -25.03
CA THR A 61 -12.44 -25.88 -23.76
C THR A 61 -13.55 -24.90 -23.40
N ILE A 62 -14.46 -25.33 -22.50
CA ILE A 62 -15.48 -24.45 -21.93
C ILE A 62 -14.82 -23.27 -21.20
N ASP A 63 -13.70 -23.50 -20.52
CA ASP A 63 -12.97 -22.45 -19.78
C ASP A 63 -12.43 -21.35 -20.72
N GLU A 64 -11.98 -21.71 -21.93
CA GLU A 64 -11.54 -20.74 -22.95
C GLU A 64 -12.70 -19.87 -23.45
N ILE A 65 -13.90 -20.43 -23.59
CA ILE A 65 -15.12 -19.69 -23.96
C ILE A 65 -15.56 -18.76 -22.82
N LEU A 66 -15.57 -19.29 -21.60
CA LEU A 66 -15.97 -18.56 -20.40
C LEU A 66 -14.94 -17.53 -19.94
N GLY A 67 -13.75 -17.52 -20.56
CA GLY A 67 -12.68 -16.59 -20.24
C GLY A 67 -12.02 -16.84 -18.89
N LYS A 68 -12.13 -18.05 -18.34
CA LYS A 68 -11.36 -18.38 -17.14
C LYS A 68 -9.88 -18.48 -17.51
N LYS A 69 -9.09 -17.50 -17.06
CA LYS A 69 -7.87 -17.62 -16.22
C LYS A 69 -6.71 -18.53 -16.66
N ALA A 70 -6.91 -19.49 -17.57
CA ALA A 70 -5.98 -20.58 -17.82
C ALA A 70 -4.85 -20.21 -18.78
N GLU A 71 -5.07 -19.41 -19.82
CA GLU A 71 -3.99 -19.16 -20.79
C GLU A 71 -2.79 -18.45 -20.16
N LEU A 72 -3.02 -17.46 -19.30
CA LEU A 72 -1.94 -16.73 -18.61
C LEU A 72 -1.22 -17.66 -17.61
N ILE A 73 -1.97 -18.42 -16.81
CA ILE A 73 -1.44 -19.35 -15.81
C ILE A 73 -0.71 -20.53 -16.49
N ASP A 74 -1.24 -21.03 -17.59
CA ASP A 74 -0.63 -22.09 -18.41
C ASP A 74 0.63 -21.57 -19.10
N SER A 75 0.61 -20.33 -19.62
CA SER A 75 1.79 -19.68 -20.17
C SER A 75 2.86 -19.46 -19.10
N ALA A 76 2.48 -19.03 -17.90
CA ALA A 76 3.37 -18.89 -16.75
C ALA A 76 4.01 -20.24 -16.37
N SER A 77 3.19 -21.28 -16.24
CA SER A 77 3.62 -22.63 -15.86
C SER A 77 4.53 -23.28 -16.90
N ASN A 78 4.33 -22.98 -18.18
CA ASN A 78 5.11 -23.53 -19.29
C ASN A 78 6.28 -22.64 -19.72
N ASN A 79 6.64 -21.60 -18.96
CA ASN A 79 7.69 -20.62 -19.31
C ASN A 79 7.48 -19.93 -20.67
N LYS A 80 6.23 -19.69 -21.05
CA LYS A 80 5.83 -18.99 -22.29
C LYS A 80 5.14 -17.65 -22.03
N ILE A 81 5.32 -17.10 -20.83
CA ILE A 81 4.69 -15.83 -20.45
C ILE A 81 5.12 -14.69 -21.38
N ASP A 82 6.38 -14.66 -21.82
CA ASP A 82 6.90 -13.63 -22.71
C ASP A 82 6.16 -13.62 -24.07
N GLU A 83 5.86 -14.81 -24.62
CA GLU A 83 5.07 -14.96 -25.86
C GLU A 83 3.62 -14.48 -25.67
N TYR A 84 3.03 -14.78 -24.52
CA TYR A 84 1.69 -14.33 -24.16
C TYR A 84 1.65 -12.80 -24.08
N LEU A 85 2.60 -12.21 -23.36
CA LEU A 85 2.68 -10.77 -23.14
C LEU A 85 3.03 -10.00 -24.42
N ALA A 86 3.70 -10.62 -25.41
CA ALA A 86 4.05 -9.93 -26.65
C ALA A 86 2.83 -9.49 -27.49
N ASN A 87 1.70 -10.20 -27.38
CA ASN A 87 0.56 -10.05 -28.29
C ASN A 87 -0.78 -9.75 -27.60
N LYS A 88 -0.82 -9.71 -26.26
CA LYS A 88 -2.05 -9.56 -25.48
C LYS A 88 -1.89 -8.49 -24.40
N THR A 89 -2.99 -7.79 -24.14
CA THR A 89 -3.15 -6.93 -22.97
C THR A 89 -3.50 -7.78 -21.75
N VAL A 90 -3.09 -7.34 -20.56
CA VAL A 90 -3.36 -8.01 -19.29
C VAL A 90 -4.17 -7.07 -18.40
N THR A 91 -5.14 -7.60 -17.66
CA THR A 91 -5.88 -6.83 -16.65
C THR A 91 -5.28 -7.00 -15.27
N THR A 92 -5.52 -6.07 -14.35
CA THR A 92 -5.03 -6.11 -12.97
C THR A 92 -5.39 -7.42 -12.25
N GLU A 93 -6.61 -7.91 -12.43
CA GLU A 93 -7.07 -9.17 -11.84
C GLU A 93 -6.28 -10.38 -12.37
N GLN A 94 -5.93 -10.36 -13.65
CA GLN A 94 -5.10 -11.41 -14.24
C GLN A 94 -3.68 -11.40 -13.67
N ILE A 95 -3.14 -10.22 -13.36
CA ILE A 95 -1.84 -10.09 -12.69
C ILE A 95 -1.92 -10.69 -11.28
N GLU A 96 -2.92 -10.31 -10.49
CA GLU A 96 -3.10 -10.81 -9.12
C GLU A 96 -3.10 -12.34 -9.02
N GLU A 97 -3.74 -12.99 -9.99
CA GLU A 97 -3.86 -14.44 -10.00
C GLU A 97 -2.58 -15.16 -10.43
N ALA A 98 -1.82 -14.58 -11.36
CA ALA A 98 -0.61 -15.17 -11.88
C ALA A 98 0.65 -14.78 -11.08
N ALA A 99 0.63 -13.64 -10.37
CA ALA A 99 1.77 -13.10 -9.64
C ALA A 99 2.45 -14.10 -8.69
N PRO A 100 1.72 -14.97 -7.94
CA PRO A 100 2.36 -15.93 -7.03
C PRO A 100 3.23 -17.00 -7.69
N ILE A 101 3.06 -17.25 -8.99
CA ILE A 101 3.79 -18.29 -9.75
C ILE A 101 4.79 -17.70 -10.76
N LEU A 102 4.92 -16.37 -10.80
CA LEU A 102 5.79 -15.65 -11.71
C LEU A 102 7.02 -15.09 -11.01
N LYS A 103 8.07 -14.80 -11.79
CA LYS A 103 9.22 -14.04 -11.30
C LYS A 103 8.87 -12.55 -11.23
N PRO A 104 9.45 -11.78 -10.29
CA PRO A 104 9.17 -10.35 -10.18
C PRO A 104 9.33 -9.57 -11.49
N THR A 105 10.37 -9.86 -12.27
CA THR A 105 10.58 -9.22 -13.58
C THR A 105 9.45 -9.47 -14.58
N GLN A 106 8.79 -10.63 -14.51
CA GLN A 106 7.64 -10.94 -15.37
C GLN A 106 6.38 -10.21 -14.91
N VAL A 107 6.21 -10.08 -13.58
CA VAL A 107 5.12 -9.28 -13.01
C VAL A 107 5.32 -7.80 -13.36
N ASP A 108 6.55 -7.28 -13.30
CA ASP A 108 6.89 -5.92 -13.70
C ASP A 108 6.46 -5.62 -15.14
N GLU A 109 6.79 -6.50 -16.09
CA GLU A 109 6.36 -6.37 -17.49
C GLU A 109 4.82 -6.38 -17.64
N MET A 110 4.14 -7.18 -16.83
CA MET A 110 2.67 -7.22 -16.80
C MET A 110 2.08 -5.92 -16.27
N VAL A 111 2.65 -5.36 -15.20
CA VAL A 111 2.26 -4.05 -14.64
C VAL A 111 2.42 -2.95 -15.69
N GLU A 112 3.53 -2.94 -16.41
CA GLU A 112 3.80 -1.96 -17.46
C GLU A 112 2.76 -2.06 -18.60
N LYS A 113 2.48 -3.29 -19.07
CA LYS A 113 1.53 -3.53 -20.17
C LYS A 113 0.07 -3.27 -19.80
N ALA A 114 -0.31 -3.52 -18.55
CA ALA A 114 -1.64 -3.20 -18.06
C ALA A 114 -1.86 -1.68 -17.93
N ASN A 115 -0.80 -0.87 -18.05
CA ASN A 115 -0.83 0.58 -17.89
C ASN A 115 -1.57 0.98 -16.60
N VAL A 116 -1.23 0.31 -15.50
CA VAL A 116 -1.96 0.51 -14.25
C VAL A 116 -1.66 1.87 -13.67
N ASP A 117 -2.73 2.61 -13.44
CA ASP A 117 -2.71 4.00 -13.04
C ASP A 117 -3.01 4.17 -11.53
N SER A 118 -3.64 3.18 -10.91
CA SER A 118 -4.05 3.19 -9.50
C SER A 118 -3.14 2.30 -8.66
N LEU A 119 -2.47 2.89 -7.66
CA LEU A 119 -1.67 2.11 -6.72
C LEU A 119 -2.55 1.26 -5.79
N ASP A 120 -3.76 1.71 -5.46
CA ASP A 120 -4.66 0.99 -4.55
C ASP A 120 -5.14 -0.35 -5.17
N GLU A 121 -5.31 -0.39 -6.50
CA GLU A 121 -5.63 -1.62 -7.25
C GLU A 121 -4.47 -2.62 -7.29
N MET A 122 -3.25 -2.18 -6.95
CA MET A 122 -2.04 -2.99 -7.06
C MET A 122 -1.55 -3.54 -5.72
N ILE A 123 -2.20 -3.19 -4.62
CA ILE A 123 -1.76 -3.58 -3.27
C ILE A 123 -1.65 -5.10 -3.14
N GLY A 124 -2.56 -5.85 -3.75
CA GLY A 124 -2.54 -7.31 -3.76
C GLY A 124 -1.32 -7.90 -4.45
N ILE A 125 -0.70 -7.17 -5.38
CA ILE A 125 0.44 -7.66 -6.16
C ILE A 125 1.80 -7.10 -5.74
N LEU A 126 1.86 -6.03 -4.93
CA LEU A 126 3.12 -5.42 -4.49
C LEU A 126 4.15 -6.42 -3.95
N PRO A 127 3.79 -7.47 -3.18
CA PRO A 127 4.76 -8.46 -2.72
C PRO A 127 5.48 -9.25 -3.85
N PHE A 128 4.94 -9.23 -5.06
CA PHE A 128 5.42 -10.01 -6.21
C PHE A 128 6.07 -9.14 -7.29
N VAL A 129 6.14 -7.83 -7.08
CA VAL A 129 6.68 -6.82 -8.01
C VAL A 129 8.08 -6.41 -7.50
N SER A 130 8.97 -5.94 -8.39
CA SER A 130 10.27 -5.44 -7.93
C SER A 130 10.14 -4.12 -7.16
N GLU A 131 11.03 -3.88 -6.19
CA GLU A 131 11.08 -2.61 -5.44
C GLU A 131 11.17 -1.39 -6.38
N THR A 132 11.89 -1.51 -7.50
CA THR A 132 11.98 -0.45 -8.51
C THR A 132 10.62 -0.09 -9.11
N THR A 133 9.81 -1.09 -9.43
CA THR A 133 8.46 -0.87 -9.96
C THR A 133 7.53 -0.33 -8.87
N VAL A 134 7.64 -0.84 -7.64
CA VAL A 134 6.89 -0.28 -6.49
C VAL A 134 7.21 1.20 -6.29
N ASP A 135 8.49 1.58 -6.31
CA ASP A 135 8.94 2.96 -6.17
C ASP A 135 8.36 3.87 -7.26
N GLU A 136 8.26 3.38 -8.51
CA GLU A 136 7.64 4.10 -9.61
C GLU A 136 6.12 4.27 -9.44
N LEU A 137 5.42 3.22 -9.00
CA LEU A 137 3.99 3.28 -8.70
C LEU A 137 3.70 4.27 -7.56
N ILE A 138 4.52 4.26 -6.50
CA ILE A 138 4.44 5.22 -5.40
C ILE A 138 4.67 6.65 -5.90
N LYS A 139 5.68 6.88 -6.76
CA LYS A 139 5.92 8.21 -7.36
C LYS A 139 4.73 8.69 -8.18
N LYS A 140 4.05 7.81 -8.93
CA LYS A 140 2.82 8.16 -9.66
C LYS A 140 1.68 8.50 -8.71
N ALA A 141 1.48 7.71 -7.65
CA ALA A 141 0.44 7.95 -6.64
C ALA A 141 0.65 9.27 -5.87
N LEU A 142 1.90 9.56 -5.48
CA LEU A 142 2.26 10.84 -4.84
C LEU A 142 1.90 12.05 -5.69
N LYS A 143 2.20 12.01 -7.00
CA LYS A 143 1.84 13.10 -7.93
C LYS A 143 0.33 13.33 -8.04
N ARG A 144 -0.48 12.30 -7.75
CA ARG A 144 -1.95 12.36 -7.74
C ARG A 144 -2.52 12.71 -6.36
N GLY A 145 -1.68 12.78 -5.33
CA GLY A 145 -2.10 13.03 -3.94
C GLY A 145 -2.73 11.81 -3.24
N ASP A 146 -2.49 10.60 -3.74
CA ASP A 146 -3.03 9.37 -3.15
C ASP A 146 -2.15 8.85 -1.99
N TYR A 147 -2.07 9.63 -0.92
CA TYR A 147 -1.22 9.31 0.24
C TYR A 147 -1.67 8.08 1.02
N THR A 148 -2.95 7.72 0.92
CA THR A 148 -3.49 6.50 1.55
C THR A 148 -2.95 5.26 0.87
N ALA A 149 -2.98 5.18 -0.47
CA ALA A 149 -2.38 4.06 -1.18
C ALA A 149 -0.85 4.04 -0.99
N VAL A 150 -0.19 5.21 -1.01
CA VAL A 150 1.25 5.31 -0.74
C VAL A 150 1.61 4.69 0.61
N SER A 151 0.89 5.04 1.68
CA SER A 151 1.16 4.51 3.02
C SER A 151 1.05 2.99 3.10
N LYS A 152 0.11 2.39 2.36
CA LYS A 152 -0.06 0.93 2.29
C LYS A 152 1.05 0.24 1.48
N ALA A 153 1.69 0.95 0.55
CA ALA A 153 2.73 0.42 -0.32
C ALA A 153 4.15 0.50 0.27
N ILE A 154 4.35 1.31 1.32
CA ILE A 154 5.67 1.51 1.97
C ILE A 154 6.39 0.22 2.36
N PRO A 155 5.73 -0.83 2.90
CA PRO A 155 6.42 -2.06 3.26
C PRO A 155 7.11 -2.78 2.09
N PHE A 156 6.81 -2.40 0.85
CA PHE A 156 7.34 -3.00 -0.39
C PHE A 156 8.27 -2.06 -1.16
N ALA A 157 8.46 -0.83 -0.68
CA ALA A 157 9.32 0.18 -1.32
C ALA A 157 10.79 -0.05 -0.96
N SER A 158 11.70 0.48 -1.78
CA SER A 158 13.12 0.43 -1.44
C SER A 158 13.46 1.37 -0.27
N ASP A 159 14.41 0.99 0.59
CA ASP A 159 14.86 1.80 1.74
C ASP A 159 15.23 3.24 1.32
N ASN A 160 15.86 3.39 0.16
CA ASN A 160 16.26 4.70 -0.38
C ASN A 160 15.06 5.57 -0.78
N ALA A 161 13.98 4.95 -1.25
CA ALA A 161 12.77 5.65 -1.64
C ALA A 161 11.98 6.12 -0.43
N VAL A 162 11.86 5.29 0.63
CA VAL A 162 11.01 5.58 1.80
C VAL A 162 11.38 6.94 2.42
N ASP A 163 12.67 7.22 2.62
CA ASP A 163 13.13 8.49 3.18
C ASP A 163 12.69 9.71 2.32
N SER A 164 12.82 9.58 1.00
CA SER A 164 12.43 10.64 0.05
C SER A 164 10.92 10.84 0.00
N ILE A 165 10.16 9.74 0.07
CA ILE A 165 8.69 9.75 0.12
C ILE A 165 8.22 10.44 1.41
N ALA A 166 8.79 10.06 2.56
CA ALA A 166 8.44 10.65 3.84
C ALA A 166 8.74 12.16 3.86
N GLN A 167 9.88 12.57 3.31
CA GLN A 167 10.21 13.98 3.16
C GLN A 167 9.16 14.74 2.33
N GLN A 168 8.76 14.20 1.18
CA GLN A 168 7.73 14.80 0.34
C GLN A 168 6.38 14.89 1.07
N MET A 169 5.96 13.81 1.74
CA MET A 169 4.72 13.79 2.52
C MET A 169 4.71 14.82 3.65
N VAL A 170 5.83 15.03 4.36
CA VAL A 170 5.93 16.10 5.37
C VAL A 170 5.80 17.48 4.74
N MET A 171 6.45 17.72 3.59
CA MET A 171 6.33 18.98 2.85
C MET A 171 4.89 19.26 2.40
N ASP A 172 4.15 18.21 2.02
CA ASP A 172 2.77 18.29 1.55
C ASP A 172 1.72 18.33 2.68
N GLY A 173 2.13 18.49 3.94
CA GLY A 173 1.17 18.57 5.05
C GLY A 173 0.63 17.21 5.52
N GLN A 174 1.16 16.08 5.02
CA GLN A 174 0.63 14.75 5.31
C GLN A 174 1.21 14.14 6.59
N ASN A 175 0.47 13.19 7.18
CA ASN A 175 0.91 12.41 8.33
C ASN A 175 1.82 11.25 7.87
N ILE A 176 2.99 11.12 8.50
CA ILE A 176 3.97 10.07 8.19
C ILE A 176 4.04 8.96 9.25
N THR A 177 3.22 9.01 10.29
CA THR A 177 3.21 7.97 11.34
C THR A 177 3.02 6.56 10.79
N PRO A 178 2.13 6.29 9.80
CA PRO A 178 1.98 4.95 9.22
C PRO A 178 3.26 4.37 8.61
N MET A 179 4.19 5.23 8.19
CA MET A 179 5.44 4.83 7.55
C MET A 179 6.66 4.95 8.47
N ALA A 180 6.50 5.49 9.68
CA ALA A 180 7.59 5.70 10.63
C ALA A 180 8.46 4.45 10.90
N PRO A 181 7.93 3.21 10.96
CA PRO A 181 8.76 2.01 11.12
C PRO A 181 9.74 1.74 9.97
N PHE A 182 9.50 2.32 8.78
CA PHE A 182 10.26 2.07 7.55
C PHE A 182 11.21 3.22 7.19
N ILE A 183 11.12 4.35 7.89
CA ILE A 183 11.99 5.50 7.66
C ILE A 183 13.32 5.30 8.39
N SER A 184 14.43 5.66 7.76
CA SER A 184 15.74 5.59 8.43
C SER A 184 15.78 6.51 9.66
N GLU A 185 16.43 6.08 10.74
CA GLU A 185 16.54 6.87 11.99
C GLU A 185 17.07 8.29 11.72
N LYS A 186 18.04 8.40 10.80
CA LYS A 186 18.63 9.68 10.38
C LYS A 186 17.62 10.59 9.66
N ALA A 187 16.82 10.04 8.76
CA ALA A 187 15.78 10.80 8.08
C ALA A 187 14.66 11.18 9.07
N LEU A 188 14.19 10.22 9.85
CA LEU A 188 13.11 10.44 10.81
C LEU A 188 13.48 11.48 11.87
N SER A 189 14.72 11.49 12.35
CA SER A 189 15.19 12.53 13.30
C SER A 189 15.08 13.94 12.68
N LYS A 190 15.50 14.11 11.43
CA LYS A 190 15.37 15.42 10.73
C LYS A 190 13.92 15.80 10.45
N LEU A 191 13.10 14.82 10.07
CA LEU A 191 11.67 15.03 9.82
C LEU A 191 10.95 15.41 11.12
N ALA A 192 11.27 14.77 12.24
CA ALA A 192 10.72 15.10 13.55
C ALA A 192 11.00 16.56 13.94
N SER A 193 12.24 17.05 13.82
CA SER A 193 12.54 18.46 14.11
C SER A 193 11.79 19.41 13.16
N THR A 194 11.57 19.00 11.92
CA THR A 194 10.83 19.79 10.91
C THR A 194 9.35 19.85 11.24
N ILE A 195 8.73 18.70 11.52
CA ILE A 195 7.32 18.57 11.93
C ILE A 195 7.07 19.37 13.20
N TYR A 196 7.95 19.26 14.21
CA TYR A 196 7.82 20.01 15.45
C TYR A 196 7.77 21.53 15.20
N LYS A 197 8.66 22.04 14.33
CA LYS A 197 8.73 23.48 14.02
C LYS A 197 7.54 23.97 13.20
N GLN A 198 7.04 23.15 12.28
CA GLN A 198 5.99 23.56 11.33
C GLN A 198 4.57 23.33 11.86
N ARG A 199 4.34 22.20 12.56
CA ARG A 199 3.02 21.72 12.96
C ARG A 199 2.86 21.63 14.48
N GLY A 200 3.96 21.70 15.23
CA GLY A 200 3.96 21.72 16.69
C GLY A 200 4.11 20.34 17.31
N PHE A 201 3.92 20.31 18.63
CA PHE A 201 4.24 19.15 19.48
C PHE A 201 3.31 17.94 19.30
N SER A 202 2.04 18.16 18.95
CA SER A 202 1.03 17.08 18.90
C SER A 202 1.41 15.96 17.93
N ASP A 203 2.00 16.31 16.79
CA ASP A 203 2.40 15.35 15.75
C ASP A 203 3.63 14.53 16.16
N ILE A 204 4.42 15.00 17.14
CA ILE A 204 5.61 14.31 17.63
C ILE A 204 5.24 13.14 18.52
N ILE A 205 4.17 13.26 19.32
CA ILE A 205 3.73 12.20 20.24
C ILE A 205 3.51 10.88 19.50
N SER A 206 2.84 10.95 18.34
CA SER A 206 2.55 9.78 17.49
C SER A 206 3.81 9.17 16.85
N LEU A 207 4.88 9.95 16.73
CA LEU A 207 6.15 9.50 16.15
C LEU A 207 7.17 9.08 17.23
N ALA A 208 6.91 9.37 18.50
CA ALA A 208 7.84 9.16 19.60
C ALA A 208 8.40 7.73 19.68
N PRO A 209 7.63 6.65 19.44
CA PRO A 209 8.18 5.28 19.47
C PRO A 209 9.29 5.02 18.43
N PHE A 210 9.40 5.85 17.40
CA PHE A 210 10.28 5.65 16.25
C PHE A 210 11.43 6.65 16.19
N ILE A 211 11.34 7.76 16.93
CA ILE A 211 12.38 8.80 16.95
C ILE A 211 13.47 8.40 17.96
N SER A 212 14.74 8.71 17.64
CA SER A 212 15.85 8.49 18.57
C SER A 212 15.64 9.24 19.89
N GLU A 213 16.00 8.63 21.03
CA GLU A 213 15.91 9.26 22.35
C GLU A 213 16.63 10.61 22.39
N LYS A 214 17.74 10.72 21.66
CA LYS A 214 18.52 11.96 21.55
C LYS A 214 17.71 13.08 20.91
N GLU A 215 17.05 12.82 19.78
CA GLU A 215 16.25 13.84 19.10
C GLU A 215 14.98 14.15 19.89
N LEU A 216 14.35 13.15 20.50
CA LEU A 216 13.21 13.37 21.40
C LEU A 216 13.58 14.23 22.60
N SER A 217 14.76 14.02 23.18
CA SER A 217 15.26 14.84 24.29
C SER A 217 15.40 16.31 23.89
N ILE A 218 15.91 16.58 22.68
CA ILE A 218 16.01 17.94 22.14
C ILE A 218 14.61 18.57 21.97
N ILE A 219 13.66 17.83 21.41
CA ILE A 219 12.29 18.32 21.22
C ILE A 219 11.59 18.54 22.57
N ALA A 220 11.75 17.62 23.52
CA ALA A 220 11.18 17.71 24.86
C ALA A 220 11.72 18.92 25.64
N GLU A 221 13.03 19.19 25.57
CA GLU A 221 13.62 20.40 26.15
C GLU A 221 13.04 21.67 25.52
N GLN A 222 12.91 21.71 24.18
CA GLN A 222 12.31 22.85 23.49
C GLN A 222 10.83 23.07 23.87
N GLU A 223 10.07 21.99 24.06
CA GLU A 223 8.67 22.10 24.48
C GLU A 223 8.54 22.50 25.94
N TYR A 224 9.43 22.02 26.81
CA TYR A 224 9.48 22.44 28.21
C TYR A 224 9.63 23.96 28.35
N GLU A 225 10.49 24.60 27.55
CA GLU A 225 10.63 26.07 27.58
C GLU A 225 9.34 26.81 27.22
N LYS A 226 8.47 26.18 26.40
CA LYS A 226 7.23 26.82 25.91
C LYS A 226 6.05 26.57 26.83
N SER A 227 5.94 25.36 27.39
CA SER A 227 4.72 24.90 28.07
C SER A 227 4.96 24.14 29.38
N GLY A 228 6.22 24.06 29.84
CA GLY A 228 6.62 23.30 31.01
C GLY A 228 6.43 21.79 30.83
N LEU A 229 6.32 21.06 31.94
CA LEU A 229 6.18 19.60 31.92
C LEU A 229 4.83 19.09 31.41
N THR A 230 3.79 19.93 31.44
CA THR A 230 2.41 19.53 31.14
C THR A 230 2.25 18.84 29.79
N LYS A 231 2.99 19.26 28.76
CA LYS A 231 2.94 18.59 27.45
C LYS A 231 3.97 17.48 27.32
N VAL A 232 5.14 17.67 27.92
CA VAL A 232 6.28 16.74 27.83
C VAL A 232 5.98 15.39 28.48
N GLU A 233 5.04 15.33 29.43
CA GLU A 233 4.62 14.08 30.08
C GLU A 233 4.25 12.96 29.08
N ASN A 234 3.68 13.31 27.92
CA ASN A 234 3.30 12.34 26.89
C ASN A 234 4.51 11.71 26.17
N LEU A 235 5.69 12.32 26.27
CA LEU A 235 6.95 11.77 25.75
C LEU A 235 7.75 11.01 26.81
N ALA A 236 7.39 11.11 28.09
CA ALA A 236 8.18 10.53 29.17
C ALA A 236 8.54 9.04 29.00
N PRO A 237 7.66 8.16 28.46
CA PRO A 237 8.02 6.77 28.18
C PRO A 237 9.17 6.56 27.17
N PHE A 238 9.47 7.57 26.36
CA PHE A 238 10.40 7.52 25.23
C PHE A 238 11.64 8.43 25.43
N LEU A 239 11.72 9.12 26.57
CA LEU A 239 12.85 9.99 26.91
C LEU A 239 13.88 9.23 27.72
N SER A 240 15.16 9.63 27.56
CA SER A 240 16.22 9.10 28.41
C SER A 240 16.04 9.54 29.86
N GLU A 241 16.50 8.71 30.78
CA GLU A 241 16.51 9.02 32.23
C GLU A 241 17.23 10.34 32.50
N GLU A 242 18.37 10.59 31.83
CA GLU A 242 19.12 11.84 31.94
C GLU A 242 18.27 13.07 31.55
N CYS A 243 17.51 12.98 30.47
CA CYS A 243 16.62 14.07 30.04
C CYS A 243 15.53 14.32 31.07
N LEU A 244 14.87 13.26 31.54
CA LEU A 244 13.80 13.35 32.53
C LEU A 244 14.28 13.94 33.86
N GLU A 245 15.45 13.50 34.35
CA GLU A 245 16.08 14.06 35.55
C GLU A 245 16.39 15.54 35.40
N LYS A 246 16.95 15.93 34.25
CA LYS A 246 17.26 17.34 33.94
C LYS A 246 15.99 18.18 33.93
N LEU A 247 14.92 17.73 33.29
CA LEU A 247 13.65 18.44 33.23
C LEU A 247 12.97 18.50 34.60
N ALA A 248 12.97 17.39 35.36
CA ALA A 248 12.40 17.33 36.70
C ALA A 248 13.10 18.31 37.65
N LYS A 249 14.44 18.30 37.68
CA LYS A 249 15.23 19.22 38.50
C LYS A 249 14.88 20.68 38.25
N ARG A 250 14.72 21.05 36.97
CA ARG A 250 14.32 22.41 36.57
C ARG A 250 12.90 22.73 37.04
N ALA A 251 11.96 21.82 36.81
CA ALA A 251 10.57 22.01 37.18
C ALA A 251 10.37 22.13 38.69
N VAL A 252 11.10 21.34 39.50
CA VAL A 252 11.07 21.44 40.96
C VAL A 252 11.61 22.79 41.42
N LYS A 253 12.71 23.26 40.82
CA LYS A 253 13.31 24.55 41.16
C LYS A 253 12.39 25.73 40.82
N GLU A 254 11.69 25.66 39.69
CA GLU A 254 10.85 26.76 39.19
C GLU A 254 9.43 26.77 39.80
N TYR A 255 8.85 25.58 40.00
CA TYR A 255 7.42 25.43 40.32
C TYR A 255 7.14 24.54 41.55
N GLY A 256 8.19 24.07 42.23
CA GLY A 256 8.10 23.19 43.39
C GLY A 256 7.81 21.72 43.03
N ILE A 257 7.91 20.83 44.03
CA ILE A 257 7.83 19.36 43.81
C ILE A 257 6.54 18.87 43.14
N LYS A 258 5.42 19.58 43.31
CA LYS A 258 4.14 19.16 42.71
C LYS A 258 4.17 19.21 41.18
N SER A 259 5.10 19.95 40.58
CA SER A 259 5.23 20.10 39.13
C SER A 259 5.67 18.82 38.42
N ILE A 260 6.39 17.93 39.11
CA ILE A 260 6.90 16.67 38.53
C ILE A 260 5.94 15.50 38.72
N ARG A 261 4.74 15.72 39.25
CA ARG A 261 3.78 14.65 39.56
C ARG A 261 3.52 13.73 38.36
N SER A 262 3.36 14.30 37.17
CA SER A 262 3.01 13.53 35.97
C SER A 262 4.15 12.68 35.43
N ILE A 263 5.40 13.04 35.72
CA ILE A 263 6.58 12.28 35.29
C ILE A 263 7.24 11.52 36.43
N SER A 264 6.73 11.63 37.66
CA SER A 264 7.36 11.08 38.88
C SER A 264 7.69 9.59 38.81
N VAL A 265 6.89 8.80 38.07
CA VAL A 265 7.13 7.36 37.87
C VAL A 265 8.36 7.04 37.01
N TYR A 266 8.90 8.05 36.31
CA TYR A 266 10.08 7.93 35.46
C TYR A 266 11.33 8.61 36.07
N ILE A 267 11.23 9.14 37.29
CA ILE A 267 12.34 9.78 38.01
C ILE A 267 12.95 8.78 38.97
N ASN A 268 14.27 8.81 39.11
CA ASN A 268 14.96 7.87 40.00
C ASN A 268 14.62 8.15 41.48
N ASP A 269 14.57 7.08 42.28
CA ASP A 269 14.16 7.16 43.70
C ASP A 269 15.04 8.11 44.52
N LYS A 270 16.35 8.18 44.23
CA LYS A 270 17.28 9.04 44.97
C LYS A 270 16.99 10.52 44.73
N SER A 271 16.79 10.90 43.47
CA SER A 271 16.39 12.26 43.07
C SER A 271 15.05 12.61 43.70
N LEU A 272 14.08 11.69 43.67
CA LEU A 272 12.77 11.92 44.25
C LEU A 272 12.85 12.16 45.77
N ASP A 273 13.62 11.34 46.48
CA ASP A 273 13.89 11.50 47.91
C ASP A 273 14.52 12.87 48.24
N GLU A 274 15.47 13.31 47.43
CA GLU A 274 16.10 14.64 47.57
C GLU A 274 15.07 15.75 47.38
N TYR A 275 14.28 15.70 46.31
CA TYR A 275 13.24 16.69 46.04
C TYR A 275 12.20 16.76 47.17
N ILE A 276 11.81 15.62 47.75
CA ILE A 276 10.86 15.56 48.89
C ILE A 276 11.48 16.21 50.13
N LYS A 277 12.73 15.87 50.46
CA LYS A 277 13.42 16.43 51.64
C LYS A 277 13.56 17.95 51.53
N ASP A 278 13.88 18.45 50.34
CA ASP A 278 14.01 19.88 50.11
C ASP A 278 12.66 20.62 50.18
N ALA A 279 11.57 19.99 49.76
CA ALA A 279 10.23 20.58 49.84
C ALA A 279 9.62 20.61 51.27
N LEU A 280 10.17 19.82 52.21
CA LEU A 280 9.73 19.75 53.61
C LEU A 280 10.51 20.70 54.55
N ARG A 281 11.55 21.37 54.03
CA ARG A 281 12.35 22.36 54.76
C ARG A 281 11.78 23.76 54.59
#